data_AF-A0A0B1T2E6-F1
#
_entry.id   AF-A0A0B1T2E6-F1
#
_cell.length_a   1.000
_cell.length_b   1.000
_cell.length_c   1.000
_cell.angle_alpha   90.00
_cell.angle_beta   90.00
_cell.angle_gamma   90.00
#
_symmetry.space_group_name_H-M   'P 1'
#
loop_
_entity.id
_entity.type
_entity.pdbx_description
1 polymer ?
#
loop_
_entity_poly.entity_id
_entity_poly.type
_entity_poly.pdbx_seq_one_letter_code
_entity_poly.pdbx_strand_id
1 'polypeptide(L)'
;MIEVKLVSEHYKDTAEHRALDDFQELFDKFAETHNLHYNKRNFRILESYPNGLPISKYGIRNTNCEEFRRFLSGIKAQKYHLQYASVKCGPMTFSYCMAFSCNPYEFQGTTPIPGMTRK
;
A
#
# COMPACT_ATOMS: atom_id res chain seq x y z
N MET A 1 -6.97 12.70 -7.49
CA MET A 1 -5.82 11.77 -7.33
C MET A 1 -6.16 10.82 -6.21
N ILE A 2 -5.81 9.55 -6.35
CA ILE A 2 -5.94 8.55 -5.30
C ILE A 2 -4.59 8.40 -4.61
N GLU A 3 -4.57 8.37 -3.30
CA GLU A 3 -3.38 8.07 -2.49
C GLU A 3 -3.56 6.68 -1.88
N VAL A 4 -2.62 5.79 -2.11
CA VAL A 4 -2.64 4.40 -1.61
C VAL A 4 -1.44 4.21 -0.70
N LYS A 5 -1.68 3.89 0.56
CA LYS A 5 -0.66 3.50 1.52
C LYS A 5 -0.72 1.98 1.68
N LEU A 6 0.39 1.30 1.40
CA LEU A 6 0.57 -0.12 1.62
C LEU A 6 1.63 -0.34 2.69
N VAL A 7 1.44 -1.38 3.49
CA VAL A 7 2.37 -1.79 4.54
C VAL A 7 2.57 -3.28 4.42
N SER A 8 3.84 -3.71 4.36
CA SER A 8 4.20 -5.12 4.28
C SER A 8 4.21 -5.75 5.66
N GLU A 9 3.92 -7.04 5.73
CA GLU A 9 4.05 -7.88 6.92
C GLU A 9 5.53 -8.21 7.24
N HIS A 10 6.44 -8.08 6.27
CA HIS A 10 7.85 -8.43 6.46
C HIS A 10 8.62 -7.31 7.16
N TYR A 11 9.13 -7.61 8.36
CA TYR A 11 10.03 -6.75 9.13
C TYR A 11 11.49 -7.18 8.86
N LYS A 12 12.19 -6.62 7.86
CA LYS A 12 13.67 -6.76 7.66
C LYS A 12 14.19 -6.03 6.40
N ASP A 13 15.39 -5.48 6.47
CA ASP A 13 16.07 -4.70 5.40
C ASP A 13 16.22 -5.43 4.04
N THR A 14 16.28 -6.77 4.01
CA THR A 14 16.35 -7.54 2.75
C THR A 14 14.98 -7.82 2.13
N ALA A 15 13.90 -7.50 2.82
CA ALA A 15 12.52 -7.67 2.36
C ALA A 15 11.97 -6.41 1.68
N GLU A 16 12.68 -5.28 1.69
CA GLU A 16 12.19 -4.03 1.14
C GLU A 16 11.98 -4.11 -0.38
N HIS A 17 13.01 -4.54 -1.13
CA HIS A 17 12.89 -4.71 -2.58
C HIS A 17 11.76 -5.68 -2.95
N ARG A 18 11.61 -6.77 -2.17
CA ARG A 18 10.54 -7.75 -2.37
C ARG A 18 9.16 -7.16 -2.09
N ALA A 19 9.01 -6.38 -1.03
CA ALA A 19 7.75 -5.73 -0.68
C ALA A 19 7.33 -4.67 -1.72
N LEU A 20 8.28 -3.87 -2.22
CA LEU A 20 8.00 -2.92 -3.29
C LEU A 20 7.62 -3.61 -4.60
N ASP A 21 8.28 -4.72 -4.94
CA ASP A 21 7.94 -5.55 -6.09
C ASP A 21 6.53 -6.16 -5.94
N ASP A 22 6.18 -6.67 -4.75
CA ASP A 22 4.85 -7.19 -4.45
C ASP A 22 3.77 -6.10 -4.58
N PHE A 23 4.06 -4.89 -4.10
CA PHE A 23 3.17 -3.73 -4.23
C PHE A 23 2.99 -3.35 -5.70
N GLN A 24 4.08 -3.36 -6.48
CA GLN A 24 4.06 -3.10 -7.91
C GLN A 24 3.18 -4.13 -8.63
N GLU A 25 3.35 -5.42 -8.34
CA GLU A 25 2.55 -6.50 -8.93
C GLU A 25 1.04 -6.34 -8.63
N LEU A 26 0.69 -5.84 -7.44
CA LEU A 26 -0.70 -5.52 -7.09
C LEU A 26 -1.29 -4.46 -8.03
N PHE A 27 -0.53 -3.38 -8.29
CA PHE A 27 -0.98 -2.33 -9.20
C PHE A 27 -1.02 -2.80 -10.65
N ASP A 28 -0.05 -3.58 -11.09
CA ASP A 28 -0.01 -4.15 -12.44
C ASP A 28 -1.20 -5.07 -12.69
N LYS A 29 -1.55 -5.91 -11.72
CA LYS A 29 -2.72 -6.79 -11.81
C LYS A 29 -4.04 -6.01 -11.87
N PHE A 30 -4.16 -4.94 -11.08
CA PHE A 30 -5.33 -4.06 -11.18
C PHE A 30 -5.38 -3.40 -12.56
N ALA A 31 -4.24 -2.92 -13.06
CA ALA A 31 -4.15 -2.27 -14.35
C ALA A 31 -4.54 -3.23 -15.49
N GLU A 32 -4.03 -4.45 -15.48
CA GLU A 32 -4.37 -5.50 -16.44
C GLU A 32 -5.87 -5.83 -16.40
N THR A 33 -6.45 -6.01 -15.20
CA THR A 33 -7.87 -6.36 -15.03
C THR A 33 -8.81 -5.25 -15.55
N HIS A 34 -8.38 -3.99 -15.46
CA HIS A 34 -9.17 -2.83 -15.88
C HIS A 34 -8.71 -2.22 -17.21
N ASN A 35 -7.81 -2.88 -17.95
CA ASN A 35 -7.19 -2.41 -19.18
C ASN A 35 -6.61 -0.97 -19.06
N LEU A 36 -5.99 -0.70 -17.91
CA LEU A 36 -5.28 0.55 -17.62
C LEU A 36 -3.78 0.36 -17.84
N HIS A 37 -3.07 1.47 -18.05
CA HIS A 37 -1.62 1.47 -18.11
C HIS A 37 -1.05 2.54 -17.19
N TYR A 38 -0.33 2.11 -16.17
CA TYR A 38 0.39 3.00 -15.28
C TYR A 38 1.76 3.37 -15.86
N ASN A 39 2.07 4.66 -15.84
CA ASN A 39 3.30 5.27 -16.28
C ASN A 39 3.76 6.30 -15.24
N LYS A 40 4.97 6.83 -15.39
CA LYS A 40 5.55 7.80 -14.44
C LYS A 40 4.74 9.10 -14.26
N ARG A 41 3.77 9.39 -15.13
CA ARG A 41 2.89 10.58 -15.03
C ARG A 41 1.64 10.31 -14.19
N ASN A 42 1.08 9.11 -14.27
CA ASN A 42 -0.15 8.75 -13.57
C ASN A 42 0.09 7.86 -12.32
N PHE A 43 1.28 7.29 -12.16
CA PHE A 43 1.69 6.51 -10.99
C PHE A 43 2.98 7.10 -10.41
N ARG A 44 2.94 7.48 -9.14
CA ARG A 44 4.07 8.08 -8.43
C ARG A 44 4.22 7.46 -7.05
N ILE A 45 5.45 7.18 -6.65
CA ILE A 45 5.75 6.88 -5.26
C ILE A 45 5.85 8.23 -4.54
N LEU A 46 5.00 8.46 -3.55
CA LEU A 46 4.95 9.69 -2.76
C LEU A 46 5.94 9.62 -1.59
N GLU A 47 5.93 8.50 -0.88
CA GLU A 47 6.81 8.24 0.26
C GLU A 47 7.13 6.74 0.29
N SER A 48 8.37 6.40 0.62
CA SER A 48 8.76 5.03 0.96
C SER A 48 9.66 5.09 2.19
N TYR A 49 9.33 4.30 3.20
CA TYR A 49 10.10 4.21 4.44
C TYR A 49 10.79 2.83 4.46
N PRO A 50 12.08 2.77 4.09
CA PRO A 50 12.84 1.51 4.02
C PRO A 50 13.11 0.92 5.41
N ASN A 51 13.27 1.78 6.41
CA ASN A 51 13.73 1.36 7.73
C ASN A 51 12.57 0.85 8.59
N GLY A 52 12.54 -0.46 8.87
CA GLY A 52 11.55 -1.10 9.76
C GLY A 52 10.49 -1.90 8.99
N LEU A 53 9.20 -1.59 9.20
CA LEU A 53 8.12 -2.10 8.34
C LEU A 53 8.14 -1.34 7.01
N PRO A 54 8.24 -2.02 5.86
CA PRO A 54 8.15 -1.38 4.56
C PRO A 54 6.78 -0.70 4.42
N ILE A 55 6.78 0.63 4.50
CA ILE A 55 5.60 1.47 4.31
C ILE A 55 5.83 2.28 3.04
N SER A 56 4.92 2.14 2.08
CA SER A 56 4.99 2.89 0.83
C SER A 56 3.66 3.56 0.53
N LYS A 57 3.72 4.84 0.16
CA LYS A 57 2.60 5.64 -0.30
C LYS A 57 2.73 5.88 -1.79
N TYR A 58 1.66 5.65 -2.51
CA TYR A 58 1.55 5.78 -3.95
C TYR A 58 0.46 6.80 -4.31
N GLY A 59 0.77 7.69 -5.24
CA GLY A 59 -0.17 8.63 -5.82
C GLY A 59 -0.54 8.18 -7.22
N ILE A 60 -1.82 7.87 -7.42
CA ILE A 60 -2.35 7.30 -8.64
C ILE A 60 -3.39 8.23 -9.26
N ARG A 61 -3.32 8.40 -10.58
CA ARG A 61 -4.26 9.16 -11.40
C ARG A 61 -4.86 8.23 -12.45
N ASN A 62 -6.03 8.62 -12.97
CA ASN A 62 -6.75 7.83 -13.98
C ASN A 62 -7.21 6.45 -13.49
N THR A 63 -7.49 6.34 -12.18
CA THR A 63 -8.00 5.14 -11.53
C THR A 63 -9.34 5.46 -10.91
N ASN A 64 -10.34 4.60 -11.12
CA ASN A 64 -11.62 4.71 -10.45
C ASN A 64 -11.48 4.21 -9.01
N CYS A 65 -11.84 5.07 -8.05
CA CYS A 65 -11.72 4.77 -6.64
C CYS A 65 -12.59 3.59 -6.18
N GLU A 66 -13.81 3.48 -6.68
CA GLU A 66 -14.72 2.40 -6.29
C GLU A 66 -14.26 1.05 -6.85
N GLU A 67 -13.76 1.04 -8.08
CA GLU A 67 -13.19 -0.16 -8.70
C GLU A 67 -11.96 -0.63 -7.93
N PHE A 68 -11.06 0.29 -7.60
CA PHE A 68 -9.87 -0.03 -6.81
C PHE A 68 -10.24 -0.51 -5.40
N ARG A 69 -11.26 0.08 -4.77
CA ARG A 69 -11.80 -0.38 -3.49
C ARG A 69 -12.31 -1.83 -3.57
N ARG A 70 -13.11 -2.14 -4.60
CA ARG A 70 -13.63 -3.50 -4.82
C ARG A 70 -12.51 -4.49 -5.09
N PHE A 71 -11.53 -4.11 -5.90
CA PHE A 71 -10.35 -4.92 -6.17
C PHE A 71 -9.60 -5.25 -4.87
N LEU A 72 -9.26 -4.23 -4.06
CA LEU A 72 -8.58 -4.42 -2.77
C LEU A 72 -9.39 -5.29 -1.80
N SER A 73 -10.72 -5.18 -1.77
CA SER A 73 -11.53 -6.06 -0.93
C SER A 73 -11.51 -7.53 -1.36
N GLY A 74 -11.14 -7.81 -2.62
CA GLY A 74 -11.10 -9.17 -3.17
C GLY A 74 -9.70 -9.78 -3.28
N ILE A 75 -8.62 -9.05 -2.94
CA ILE A 75 -7.28 -9.60 -3.02
C ILE A 75 -7.01 -10.58 -1.89
N LYS A 76 -6.17 -11.59 -2.17
CA LYS A 76 -5.58 -12.43 -1.14
C LYS A 76 -4.34 -11.74 -0.58
N ALA A 77 -4.48 -11.13 0.59
CA ALA A 77 -3.42 -10.43 1.32
C ALA A 77 -2.09 -11.20 1.40
N GLN A 78 -2.16 -12.51 1.63
CA GLN A 78 -1.00 -13.41 1.75
C GLN A 78 -0.15 -13.46 0.48
N LYS A 79 -0.73 -13.24 -0.70
CA LYS A 79 0.01 -13.26 -1.98
C LYS A 79 0.98 -12.08 -2.07
N TYR A 80 0.61 -10.94 -1.49
CA TYR A 80 1.35 -9.68 -1.59
C TYR A 80 2.01 -9.30 -0.26
N HIS A 81 2.02 -10.21 0.72
CA HIS A 81 2.53 -9.98 2.07
C HIS A 81 2.05 -8.65 2.68
N LEU A 82 0.77 -8.33 2.46
CA LEU A 82 0.17 -7.07 2.91
C LEU A 82 -0.35 -7.20 4.33
N GLN A 83 0.16 -6.33 5.21
CA GLN A 83 -0.36 -6.19 6.57
C GLN A 83 -1.53 -5.19 6.61
N TYR A 84 -1.35 -4.05 5.95
CA TYR A 84 -2.31 -2.95 5.95
C TYR A 84 -2.36 -2.25 4.59
N ALA A 85 -3.56 -1.88 4.17
CA ALA A 85 -3.79 -1.05 3.00
C ALA A 85 -4.74 0.09 3.37
N SER A 86 -4.40 1.32 2.98
CA SER A 86 -5.28 2.48 3.12
C SER A 86 -5.33 3.22 1.80
N VAL A 87 -6.52 3.62 1.40
CA VAL A 87 -6.73 4.36 0.16
C VAL A 87 -7.53 5.60 0.48
N LYS A 88 -7.05 6.72 -0.04
CA LYS A 88 -7.68 8.03 0.07
C LYS A 88 -8.00 8.55 -1.32
N CYS A 89 -9.28 8.77 -1.55
CA CYS A 89 -9.84 9.31 -2.77
C CYS A 89 -10.58 10.61 -2.46
N GLY A 90 -9.87 11.74 -2.49
CA GLY A 90 -10.44 13.03 -2.13
C GLY A 90 -10.95 13.04 -0.67
N PRO A 91 -12.26 13.25 -0.41
CA PRO A 91 -12.81 13.22 0.94
C PRO A 91 -13.02 11.81 1.50
N MET A 92 -13.03 10.77 0.65
CA MET A 92 -13.25 9.39 1.08
C MET A 92 -11.92 8.74 1.42
N THR A 93 -11.81 8.14 2.61
CA THR A 93 -10.69 7.30 3.00
C THR A 93 -11.23 5.95 3.47
N PHE A 94 -10.65 4.87 2.98
CA PHE A 94 -10.96 3.52 3.44
C PHE A 94 -9.68 2.77 3.75
N SER A 95 -9.76 1.89 4.75
CA SER A 95 -8.63 1.11 5.22
C SER A 95 -9.03 -0.35 5.37
N TYR A 96 -8.07 -1.22 5.05
CA TYR A 96 -8.21 -2.67 5.11
C TYR A 96 -7.05 -3.22 5.93
N CYS A 97 -7.40 -3.96 6.97
CA CYS A 97 -6.48 -4.82 7.67
C CYS A 97 -6.42 -6.17 6.97
N MET A 98 -5.25 -6.46 6.40
CA MET A 98 -5.03 -7.58 5.49
C MET A 98 -4.35 -8.76 6.20
N ALA A 99 -3.69 -8.52 7.34
CA ALA A 99 -3.16 -9.54 8.25
C ALA A 99 -4.02 -9.73 9.51
N PHE A 100 -3.91 -10.91 10.12
CA PHE A 100 -4.67 -11.29 11.32
C PHE A 100 -4.37 -10.40 12.53
N SER A 101 -3.13 -9.92 12.67
CA SER A 101 -2.68 -9.05 13.77
C SER A 101 -2.56 -7.57 13.35
N CYS A 102 -3.35 -7.11 12.38
CA CYS A 102 -3.30 -5.73 11.93
C CYS A 102 -4.07 -4.80 12.90
N ASN A 103 -3.37 -3.80 13.43
CA ASN A 103 -3.97 -2.70 14.19
C ASN A 103 -3.93 -1.42 13.34
N PRO A 104 -5.08 -0.93 12.81
CA PRO A 104 -5.09 0.22 11.92
C PRO A 104 -4.63 1.51 12.60
N TYR A 105 -4.77 1.61 13.94
CA TYR A 105 -4.34 2.78 14.71
C TYR A 105 -2.81 2.97 14.70
N GLU A 106 -2.04 1.89 14.55
CA GLU A 106 -0.58 1.96 14.42
C GLU A 106 -0.15 2.61 13.10
N PHE A 107 -1.01 2.53 12.07
CA PHE A 107 -0.71 3.00 10.73
C PHE A 107 -1.46 4.28 10.33
N GLN A 108 -2.43 4.72 11.14
CA GLN A 108 -3.20 5.95 10.90
C GLN A 108 -2.50 7.23 11.39
N GLY A 109 -1.56 7.12 12.34
CA GLY A 109 -0.82 8.27 12.89
C GLY A 109 0.62 8.38 12.39
N THR A 110 1.16 9.60 12.39
CA THR A 110 2.60 9.93 12.42
C THR A 110 3.31 9.47 13.70
N THR A 111 2.73 8.51 14.41
CA THR A 111 3.30 7.96 15.64
C THR A 111 4.43 7.00 15.28
N PRO A 112 5.63 7.18 15.85
CA PRO A 112 6.73 6.24 15.67
C PRO A 112 6.25 4.85 16.07
N ILE A 113 6.51 3.88 15.20
CA ILE A 113 6.35 2.47 15.52
C ILE A 113 7.15 2.22 16.82
N PRO A 114 6.54 1.66 17.89
CA PRO A 114 7.28 1.33 19.11
C PRO A 114 8.42 0.37 18.74
N GLY A 115 9.66 0.86 18.78
CA GLY A 115 10.85 0.12 18.33
C GLY A 115 11.71 0.83 17.28
N MET A 116 11.22 1.92 16.67
CA MET A 116 12.02 2.79 15.80
C MET A 116 12.90 3.72 16.65
N THR A 117 13.91 3.14 17.30
CA THR A 117 14.93 3.89 18.04
C THR A 117 15.73 4.69 17.02
N ARG A 118 15.59 6.01 17.01
CA ARG A 118 16.53 6.92 16.34
C ARG A 118 17.91 6.67 16.96
N LYS A 119 18.84 6.10 16.20
CA LYS A 119 20.26 6.30 16.41
C LYS A 119 20.74 7.39 15.45
#